data_AF-A0A453B3A3-F1
#
_entry.id   AF-A0A453B3A3-F1
#
_cell.length_a   1.000
_cell.length_b   1.000
_cell.length_c   1.000
_cell.angle_alpha   90.00
_cell.angle_beta   90.00
_cell.angle_gamma   90.00
#
_symmetry.space_group_name_H-M   'P 1'
#
loop_
_entity.id
_entity.type
_entity.pdbx_description
1 polymer ?
#
loop_
_entity_poly.entity_id
_entity_poly.type
_entity_poly.pdbx_seq_one_letter_code
_entity_poly.pdbx_strand_id
1 'polypeptide(L)'
;EMENNLPVNIREYQELAKKALPKMHYDYINGGAEDEHTLRDNIAAYGRILLRPRVLVDVSNIDMSTNLLGYDMPSPIIVAPTGSHKLANPEGEVATARAAASCNTLMVLSFSASCKIEEVASSCNAIRFYQLYVFKNRDISATLVRRAESHGFKAIVLTVDTPMLGRREADIRNKMVAPANANLEGLMPIDDLDTADGSKLEKYARDTLDPSLSWKRTWSG
;
A
#
# COMPACT_ATOMS: atom_id res chain seq x y z
N GLU A 1 0.44 -7.75 -34.73
CA GLU A 1 -0.77 -6.93 -34.49
C GLU A 1 -1.07 -6.59 -33.02
N MET A 2 -0.30 -7.06 -32.01
CA MET A 2 -0.58 -6.75 -30.59
C MET A 2 0.16 -5.53 -29.99
N GLU A 3 0.99 -4.82 -30.75
CA GLU A 3 1.76 -3.67 -30.22
C GLU A 3 0.93 -2.37 -30.10
N ASN A 4 -0.29 -2.31 -30.65
CA ASN A 4 -1.08 -1.08 -30.74
C ASN A 4 -2.21 -0.92 -29.70
N ASN A 5 -2.22 -1.71 -28.62
CA ASN A 5 -3.32 -1.67 -27.64
C ASN A 5 -2.86 -1.52 -26.18
N LEU A 6 -1.74 -0.82 -25.97
CA LEU A 6 -1.28 -0.46 -24.62
C LEU A 6 -2.27 0.53 -23.98
N PRO A 7 -2.59 0.38 -22.68
CA PRO A 7 -3.40 1.36 -21.96
C PRO A 7 -2.83 2.77 -22.07
N VAL A 8 -3.68 3.75 -22.35
CA VAL A 8 -3.29 5.17 -22.47
C VAL A 8 -3.62 5.99 -21.23
N ASN A 9 -4.29 5.38 -20.24
CA ASN A 9 -4.58 5.99 -18.94
C ASN A 9 -4.68 4.92 -17.84
N ILE A 10 -4.65 5.37 -16.57
CA ILE A 10 -4.67 4.48 -15.40
C ILE A 10 -5.97 3.66 -15.29
N ARG A 11 -7.10 4.19 -15.78
CA ARG A 11 -8.40 3.49 -15.69
C ARG A 11 -8.45 2.26 -16.60
N GLU A 12 -7.79 2.30 -17.74
CA GLU A 12 -7.68 1.14 -18.62
C GLU A 12 -6.90 -0.01 -17.97
N TYR A 13 -5.89 0.28 -17.15
CA TYR A 13 -5.24 -0.75 -16.32
C TYR A 13 -6.20 -1.38 -15.30
N GLN A 14 -7.09 -0.60 -14.70
CA GLN A 14 -8.12 -1.13 -13.79
C GLN A 14 -9.08 -2.09 -14.51
N GLU A 15 -9.49 -1.76 -15.75
CA GLU A 15 -10.34 -2.63 -16.56
C GLU A 15 -9.61 -3.92 -17.01
N LEU A 16 -8.33 -3.82 -17.34
CA LEU A 16 -7.50 -5.01 -17.62
C LEU A 16 -7.35 -5.88 -16.37
N ALA A 17 -7.09 -5.29 -15.20
CA ALA A 17 -7.01 -6.00 -13.94
C ALA A 17 -8.32 -6.74 -13.62
N LYS A 18 -9.47 -6.11 -13.86
CA LYS A 18 -10.80 -6.74 -13.69
C LYS A 18 -10.99 -7.99 -14.55
N LYS A 19 -10.42 -7.99 -15.76
CA LYS A 19 -10.49 -9.11 -16.70
C LYS A 19 -9.48 -10.22 -16.37
N ALA A 20 -8.32 -9.85 -15.84
CA ALA A 20 -7.20 -10.76 -15.62
C ALA A 20 -7.22 -11.43 -14.24
N LEU A 21 -7.70 -10.74 -13.20
CA LEU A 21 -7.61 -11.21 -11.83
C LEU A 21 -8.83 -12.06 -11.42
N PRO A 22 -8.65 -13.07 -10.54
CA PRO A 22 -9.78 -13.70 -9.86
C PRO A 22 -10.63 -12.65 -9.16
N LYS A 23 -11.97 -12.81 -9.19
CA LYS A 23 -12.93 -11.87 -8.60
C LYS A 23 -12.55 -11.47 -7.17
N MET A 24 -12.18 -12.44 -6.33
CA MET A 24 -11.78 -12.19 -4.95
C MET A 24 -10.58 -11.22 -4.84
N HIS A 25 -9.56 -11.39 -5.68
CA HIS A 25 -8.36 -10.54 -5.67
C HIS A 25 -8.68 -9.14 -6.20
N TYR A 26 -9.44 -9.06 -7.30
CA TYR A 26 -9.86 -7.79 -7.85
C TYR A 26 -10.71 -6.99 -6.85
N ASP A 27 -11.72 -7.63 -6.25
CA ASP A 27 -12.60 -6.99 -5.28
C ASP A 27 -11.85 -6.55 -4.01
N TYR A 28 -10.84 -7.31 -3.56
CA TYR A 28 -9.98 -6.92 -2.44
C TYR A 28 -9.15 -5.65 -2.75
N ILE A 29 -8.59 -5.57 -3.96
CA ILE A 29 -7.78 -4.42 -4.40
C ILE A 29 -8.66 -3.20 -4.67
N ASN A 30 -9.82 -3.41 -5.29
CA ASN A 30 -10.68 -2.34 -5.77
C ASN A 30 -11.72 -1.86 -4.74
N GLY A 31 -12.08 -2.71 -3.78
CA GLY A 31 -13.20 -2.50 -2.88
C GLY A 31 -12.97 -1.43 -1.81
N GLY A 32 -14.01 -0.64 -1.56
CA GLY A 32 -14.10 0.33 -0.46
C GLY A 32 -14.87 -0.21 0.74
N ALA A 33 -15.05 0.66 1.74
CA ALA A 33 -15.88 0.36 2.91
C ALA A 33 -17.37 0.57 2.60
N GLU A 34 -18.20 -0.38 3.05
CA GLU A 34 -19.67 -0.34 3.02
C GLU A 34 -20.22 0.07 1.64
N ASP A 35 -21.05 1.10 1.56
CA ASP A 35 -21.64 1.59 0.30
C ASP A 35 -20.64 2.29 -0.64
N GLU A 36 -19.34 2.32 -0.28
CA GLU A 36 -18.24 2.88 -1.07
C GLU A 36 -18.41 4.37 -1.45
N HIS A 37 -19.14 5.13 -0.62
CA HIS A 37 -19.38 6.55 -0.86
C HIS A 37 -18.07 7.35 -0.99
N THR A 38 -17.16 7.20 -0.03
CA THR A 38 -15.86 7.89 -0.05
C THR A 38 -14.98 7.44 -1.21
N LEU A 39 -15.03 6.16 -1.61
CA LEU A 39 -14.27 5.66 -2.76
C LEU A 39 -14.69 6.38 -4.05
N ARG A 40 -16.00 6.50 -4.29
CA ARG A 40 -16.53 7.25 -5.44
C ARG A 40 -16.24 8.74 -5.32
N ASP A 41 -16.39 9.32 -4.13
CA ASP A 41 -16.18 10.75 -3.93
C ASP A 41 -14.70 11.15 -4.07
N ASN A 42 -13.74 10.30 -3.71
CA ASN A 42 -12.31 10.55 -3.92
C ASN A 42 -11.99 10.89 -5.38
N ILE A 43 -12.64 10.23 -6.34
CA ILE A 43 -12.49 10.51 -7.76
C ILE A 43 -13.35 11.71 -8.17
N ALA A 44 -14.62 11.73 -7.76
CA ALA A 44 -15.56 12.80 -8.13
C ALA A 44 -15.11 14.19 -7.63
N ALA A 45 -14.40 14.24 -6.50
CA ALA A 45 -13.86 15.46 -5.91
C ALA A 45 -12.93 16.23 -6.83
N TYR A 46 -12.05 15.52 -7.55
CA TYR A 46 -11.16 16.16 -8.51
C TYR A 46 -11.92 16.83 -9.67
N GLY A 47 -13.08 16.28 -10.07
CA GLY A 47 -13.95 16.88 -11.09
C GLY A 47 -14.62 18.18 -10.64
N ARG A 48 -14.65 18.47 -9.33
CA ARG A 48 -15.17 19.72 -8.76
C ARG A 48 -14.11 20.83 -8.72
N ILE A 49 -12.84 20.53 -8.98
CA ILE A 49 -11.74 21.48 -8.98
C ILE A 49 -11.52 21.98 -10.41
N LEU A 50 -11.81 23.26 -10.67
CA LEU A 50 -11.56 23.88 -11.97
C LEU A 50 -10.18 24.53 -12.00
N LEU A 51 -9.43 24.30 -13.09
CA LEU A 51 -8.14 24.93 -13.32
C LEU A 51 -8.30 26.27 -14.03
N ARG A 52 -7.49 27.26 -13.64
CA ARG A 52 -7.39 28.56 -14.31
C ARG A 52 -6.02 28.68 -14.98
N PRO A 53 -5.85 28.17 -16.20
CA PRO A 53 -4.55 28.17 -16.86
C PRO A 53 -4.05 29.61 -17.06
N ARG A 54 -2.75 29.81 -16.84
CA ARG A 54 -2.06 31.07 -17.16
C ARG A 54 -1.53 30.94 -18.58
N VAL A 55 -1.99 31.80 -19.47
CA VAL A 55 -1.60 31.79 -20.89
C VAL A 55 -0.39 32.71 -21.12
N LEU A 56 0.30 32.50 -22.25
CA LEU A 56 1.52 33.23 -22.62
C LEU A 56 2.66 33.12 -21.58
N VAL A 57 2.76 31.96 -20.95
CA VAL A 57 3.88 31.58 -20.08
C VAL A 57 4.80 30.68 -20.87
N ASP A 58 6.11 30.96 -20.86
CA ASP A 58 7.10 30.06 -21.45
C ASP A 58 7.17 28.77 -20.63
N VAL A 59 6.73 27.67 -21.25
CA VAL A 59 6.74 26.31 -20.69
C VAL A 59 7.62 25.39 -21.53
N SER A 60 8.58 25.95 -22.27
CA SER A 60 9.56 25.17 -23.06
C SER A 60 10.44 24.26 -22.19
N ASN A 61 10.59 24.58 -20.90
CA ASN A 61 11.24 23.74 -19.90
C ASN A 61 10.34 23.61 -18.65
N ILE A 62 9.86 22.40 -18.37
CA ILE A 62 9.03 22.10 -17.21
C ILE A 62 9.85 21.25 -16.24
N ASP A 63 10.13 21.82 -15.07
CA ASP A 63 10.77 21.10 -13.97
C ASP A 63 9.69 20.66 -12.96
N MET A 64 9.48 19.35 -12.85
CA MET A 64 8.57 18.75 -11.86
C MET A 64 9.33 18.27 -10.62
N SER A 65 10.65 18.47 -10.55
CA SER A 65 11.45 17.98 -9.46
C SER A 65 11.02 18.56 -8.11
N THR A 66 11.15 17.75 -7.08
CA THR A 66 10.77 18.13 -5.71
C THR A 66 11.64 17.40 -4.71
N ASN A 67 11.67 17.90 -3.48
CA ASN A 67 12.29 17.22 -2.35
C ASN A 67 11.22 16.72 -1.37
N LEU A 68 11.32 15.45 -0.95
CA LEU A 68 10.45 14.85 0.06
C LEU A 68 11.30 14.31 1.20
N LEU A 69 11.21 14.93 2.38
CA LEU A 69 11.96 14.55 3.59
C LEU A 69 13.49 14.43 3.37
N GLY A 70 14.07 15.32 2.56
CA GLY A 70 15.50 15.32 2.25
C GLY A 70 15.90 14.50 1.03
N TYR A 71 14.94 13.92 0.31
CA TYR A 71 15.18 13.12 -0.89
C TYR A 71 14.65 13.80 -2.15
N ASP A 72 15.54 14.04 -3.11
CA ASP A 72 15.19 14.61 -4.40
C ASP A 72 14.52 13.55 -5.31
N MET A 73 13.46 13.97 -5.99
CA MET A 73 12.69 13.15 -6.92
C MET A 73 12.36 13.97 -8.17
N PRO A 74 12.22 13.34 -9.36
CA PRO A 74 11.93 14.04 -10.61
C PRO A 74 10.48 14.50 -10.72
N SER A 75 9.57 14.02 -9.86
CA SER A 75 8.16 14.41 -9.82
C SER A 75 7.57 14.21 -8.41
N PRO A 76 6.46 14.89 -8.06
CA PRO A 76 5.78 14.73 -6.78
C PRO A 76 4.84 13.50 -6.74
N ILE A 77 5.15 12.45 -7.51
CA ILE A 77 4.31 11.24 -7.63
C ILE A 77 5.06 10.05 -7.05
N ILE A 78 4.53 9.46 -5.98
CA ILE A 78 5.13 8.32 -5.26
C ILE A 78 4.19 7.10 -5.28
N VAL A 79 4.74 5.92 -4.99
CA VAL A 79 3.94 4.69 -4.84
C VAL A 79 3.46 4.58 -3.39
N ALA A 80 2.14 4.65 -3.19
CA ALA A 80 1.49 4.48 -1.90
C ALA A 80 1.58 3.04 -1.37
N PRO A 81 1.48 2.83 -0.04
CA PRO A 81 1.55 1.49 0.53
C PRO A 81 0.25 0.73 0.26
N THR A 82 0.34 -0.29 -0.59
CA THR A 82 -0.70 -1.31 -0.76
C THR A 82 -0.10 -2.67 -0.38
N GLY A 83 -0.89 -3.50 0.30
CA GLY A 83 -0.44 -4.83 0.72
C GLY A 83 -0.68 -5.89 -0.34
N SER A 84 0.06 -6.99 -0.23
CA SER A 84 -0.20 -8.24 -0.96
C SER A 84 -0.17 -8.15 -2.49
N HIS A 85 0.86 -7.51 -3.06
CA HIS A 85 0.97 -7.32 -4.53
C HIS A 85 1.01 -8.64 -5.31
N LYS A 86 1.42 -9.76 -4.68
CA LYS A 86 1.38 -11.09 -5.30
C LYS A 86 -0.03 -11.58 -5.67
N LEU A 87 -1.08 -10.93 -5.16
CA LEU A 87 -2.45 -11.16 -5.63
C LEU A 87 -2.67 -10.68 -7.07
N ALA A 88 -1.90 -9.67 -7.51
CA ALA A 88 -2.01 -9.06 -8.83
C ALA A 88 -0.93 -9.55 -9.81
N ASN A 89 0.30 -9.77 -9.34
CA ASN A 89 1.42 -10.21 -10.16
C ASN A 89 2.39 -11.07 -9.33
N PRO A 90 2.87 -12.24 -9.83
CA PRO A 90 3.76 -13.12 -9.07
C PRO A 90 5.04 -12.48 -8.51
N GLU A 91 5.59 -11.46 -9.19
CA GLU A 91 6.78 -10.72 -8.70
C GLU A 91 6.47 -9.80 -7.51
N GLY A 92 5.20 -9.42 -7.32
CA GLY A 92 4.72 -8.64 -6.18
C GLY A 92 5.46 -7.32 -5.99
N GLU A 93 5.78 -7.02 -4.73
CA GLU A 93 6.38 -5.75 -4.32
C GLU A 93 7.80 -5.55 -4.90
N VAL A 94 8.48 -6.62 -5.30
CA VAL A 94 9.80 -6.54 -5.97
C VAL A 94 9.67 -5.88 -7.34
N ALA A 95 8.63 -6.22 -8.12
CA ALA A 95 8.37 -5.54 -9.40
C ALA A 95 8.06 -4.06 -9.19
N THR A 96 7.25 -3.73 -8.19
CA THR A 96 6.91 -2.34 -7.84
C THR A 96 8.15 -1.55 -7.40
N ALA A 97 9.04 -2.15 -6.60
CA ALA A 97 10.26 -1.49 -6.16
C ALA A 97 11.20 -1.21 -7.34
N ARG A 98 11.37 -2.17 -8.26
CA ARG A 98 12.16 -1.98 -9.49
C ARG A 98 11.56 -0.90 -10.39
N ALA A 99 10.24 -0.86 -10.54
CA ALA A 99 9.57 0.19 -11.30
C ALA A 99 9.80 1.57 -10.66
N ALA A 100 9.63 1.69 -9.33
CA ALA A 100 9.91 2.91 -8.60
C ALA A 100 11.37 3.37 -8.78
N ALA A 101 12.34 2.45 -8.69
CA ALA A 101 13.74 2.73 -8.97
C ALA A 101 13.95 3.24 -10.39
N SER A 102 13.34 2.60 -11.40
CA SER A 102 13.50 3.01 -12.81
C SER A 102 12.91 4.38 -13.11
N CYS A 103 11.88 4.80 -12.36
CA CYS A 103 11.28 6.12 -12.43
C CYS A 103 11.95 7.14 -11.50
N ASN A 104 13.00 6.75 -10.76
CA ASN A 104 13.64 7.55 -9.71
C ASN A 104 12.63 8.13 -8.69
N THR A 105 11.57 7.38 -8.38
CA THR A 105 10.56 7.76 -7.39
C THR A 105 10.61 6.87 -6.16
N LEU A 106 9.90 7.31 -5.12
CA LEU A 106 9.79 6.63 -3.85
C LEU A 106 8.71 5.55 -3.87
N MET A 107 9.02 4.42 -3.22
CA MET A 107 8.03 3.41 -2.85
C MET A 107 7.80 3.40 -1.34
N VAL A 108 6.54 3.47 -0.92
CA VAL A 108 6.16 3.13 0.46
C VAL A 108 5.77 1.65 0.49
N LEU A 109 6.56 0.81 1.16
CA LEU A 109 6.26 -0.61 1.32
C LEU A 109 5.29 -0.85 2.47
N SER A 110 4.22 -1.59 2.25
CA SER A 110 3.29 -2.00 3.31
C SER A 110 3.90 -3.04 4.25
N PHE A 111 3.61 -3.00 5.55
CA PHE A 111 3.93 -4.12 6.44
C PHE A 111 3.23 -5.43 6.02
N SER A 112 2.10 -5.32 5.32
CA SER A 112 1.32 -6.44 4.75
C SER A 112 1.74 -6.85 3.33
N ALA A 113 2.98 -6.50 2.95
CA ALA A 113 3.58 -6.94 1.70
C ALA A 113 3.69 -8.47 1.61
N SER A 114 3.56 -9.00 0.38
CA SER A 114 3.80 -10.41 0.09
C SER A 114 5.28 -10.77 -0.02
N CYS A 115 6.15 -9.80 -0.31
CA CYS A 115 7.60 -9.95 -0.24
C CYS A 115 8.16 -9.47 1.10
N LYS A 116 9.29 -10.07 1.52
CA LYS A 116 10.00 -9.65 2.74
C LYS A 116 10.67 -8.28 2.54
N ILE A 117 10.82 -7.52 3.63
CA ILE A 117 11.56 -6.24 3.66
C ILE A 117 12.92 -6.40 2.95
N GLU A 118 13.62 -7.48 3.24
CA GLU A 118 14.96 -7.79 2.76
C GLU A 118 14.98 -8.09 1.25
N GLU A 119 13.99 -8.83 0.75
CA GLU A 119 13.82 -9.13 -0.67
C GLU A 119 13.57 -7.84 -1.46
N VAL A 120 12.71 -6.96 -0.94
CA VAL A 120 12.41 -5.69 -1.60
C VAL A 120 13.64 -4.77 -1.58
N ALA A 121 14.33 -4.68 -0.44
CA ALA A 121 15.50 -3.85 -0.27
C ALA A 121 16.68 -4.26 -1.17
N SER A 122 16.90 -5.56 -1.35
CA SER A 122 17.99 -6.10 -2.17
C SER A 122 17.69 -6.10 -3.68
N SER A 123 16.43 -5.87 -4.07
CA SER A 123 16.01 -6.01 -5.47
C SER A 123 16.40 -4.85 -6.40
N CYS A 124 16.64 -3.66 -5.86
CA CYS A 124 16.91 -2.43 -6.60
C CYS A 124 17.39 -1.29 -5.67
N ASN A 125 17.96 -0.22 -6.23
CA ASN A 125 18.32 0.98 -5.48
C ASN A 125 17.21 2.06 -5.57
N ALA A 126 16.05 1.78 -4.95
CA ALA A 126 14.97 2.76 -4.80
C ALA A 126 15.02 3.45 -3.44
N ILE A 127 14.53 4.69 -3.37
CA ILE A 127 14.20 5.33 -2.10
C ILE A 127 12.93 4.67 -1.57
N ARG A 128 12.99 4.16 -0.34
CA ARG A 128 11.90 3.38 0.24
C ARG A 128 11.51 3.89 1.61
N PHE A 129 10.23 4.12 1.82
CA PHE A 129 9.63 4.28 3.15
C PHE A 129 8.89 3.00 3.53
N TYR A 130 8.67 2.80 4.83
CA TYR A 130 8.01 1.61 5.35
C TYR A 130 6.72 2.00 6.08
N GLN A 131 5.59 1.51 5.61
CA GLN A 131 4.30 1.69 6.26
C GLN A 131 4.11 0.64 7.36
N LEU A 132 3.58 1.06 8.50
CA LEU A 132 3.38 0.20 9.66
C LEU A 132 2.09 0.52 10.43
N TYR A 133 1.48 -0.51 11.02
CA TYR A 133 0.53 -0.38 12.13
C TYR A 133 1.20 -0.68 13.47
N VAL A 134 0.68 -0.09 14.54
CA VAL A 134 1.10 -0.45 15.90
C VAL A 134 0.34 -1.70 16.35
N PHE A 135 1.09 -2.78 16.54
CA PHE A 135 0.57 -4.05 17.05
C PHE A 135 0.38 -4.00 18.56
N LYS A 136 -0.57 -4.78 19.10
CA LYS A 136 -0.75 -4.94 20.56
C LYS A 136 0.56 -5.35 21.23
N ASN A 137 1.23 -6.36 20.67
CA ASN A 137 2.60 -6.69 21.03
C ASN A 137 3.57 -5.71 20.35
N ARG A 138 4.14 -4.79 21.15
CA ARG A 138 5.04 -3.73 20.66
C ARG A 138 6.37 -4.25 20.15
N ASP A 139 6.81 -5.44 20.59
CA ASP A 139 8.06 -6.03 20.12
C ASP A 139 7.99 -6.37 18.62
N ILE A 140 6.80 -6.66 18.10
CA ILE A 140 6.58 -6.91 16.67
C ILE A 140 6.81 -5.62 15.88
N SER A 141 6.12 -4.54 16.27
CA SER A 141 6.31 -3.23 15.64
C SER A 141 7.77 -2.77 15.72
N ALA A 142 8.40 -2.90 16.89
CA ALA A 142 9.81 -2.55 17.08
C ALA A 142 10.75 -3.39 16.20
N THR A 143 10.49 -4.69 16.07
CA THR A 143 11.26 -5.59 15.20
C THR A 143 11.13 -5.21 13.73
N LEU A 144 9.92 -4.89 13.26
CA LEU A 144 9.69 -4.46 11.89
C LEU A 144 10.38 -3.11 11.58
N VAL A 145 10.33 -2.15 12.52
CA VAL A 145 11.06 -0.88 12.38
C VAL A 145 12.56 -1.13 12.28
N ARG A 146 13.15 -1.90 13.21
CA ARG A 146 14.60 -2.21 13.17
C ARG A 146 14.99 -2.94 11.89
N ARG A 147 14.14 -3.85 11.38
CA ARG A 147 14.38 -4.55 10.11
C ARG A 147 14.34 -3.60 8.91
N ALA A 148 13.39 -2.68 8.87
CA ALA A 148 13.31 -1.67 7.82
C ALA A 148 14.53 -0.74 7.85
N GLU A 149 14.90 -0.24 9.04
CA GLU A 149 16.08 0.61 9.25
C GLU A 149 17.37 -0.09 8.81
N SER A 150 17.59 -1.34 9.23
CA SER A 150 18.79 -2.11 8.88
C SER A 150 18.91 -2.41 7.38
N HIS A 151 17.81 -2.34 6.64
CA HIS A 151 17.75 -2.52 5.18
C HIS A 151 17.60 -1.20 4.43
N GLY A 152 17.91 -0.08 5.08
CA GLY A 152 18.08 1.22 4.44
C GLY A 152 16.78 1.91 4.05
N PHE A 153 15.64 1.52 4.63
CA PHE A 153 14.40 2.31 4.54
C PHE A 153 14.60 3.65 5.24
N LYS A 154 14.04 4.70 4.66
CA LYS A 154 14.40 6.09 4.97
C LYS A 154 13.41 6.83 5.87
N ALA A 155 12.19 6.32 5.99
CA ALA A 155 11.18 6.85 6.90
C ALA A 155 10.13 5.78 7.23
N ILE A 156 9.38 6.02 8.31
CA ILE A 156 8.21 5.24 8.70
C ILE A 156 6.95 6.03 8.36
N VAL A 157 6.02 5.38 7.66
CA VAL A 157 4.66 5.89 7.41
C VAL A 157 3.73 5.19 8.38
N LEU A 158 3.48 5.82 9.52
CA LEU A 158 2.59 5.26 10.54
C LEU A 158 1.13 5.45 10.12
N THR A 159 0.39 4.36 9.96
CA THR A 159 -1.04 4.43 9.68
C THR A 159 -1.83 4.49 10.98
N VAL A 160 -2.65 5.54 11.13
CA VAL A 160 -3.36 5.88 12.39
C VAL A 160 -4.88 5.86 12.29
N ASP A 161 -5.42 5.59 11.11
CA ASP A 161 -6.86 5.57 10.81
C ASP A 161 -7.47 4.16 10.82
N THR A 162 -6.67 3.12 11.09
CA THR A 162 -7.12 1.71 11.18
C THR A 162 -6.91 1.12 12.59
N PRO A 163 -7.53 1.67 13.65
CA PRO A 163 -7.58 0.98 14.95
C PRO A 163 -8.39 -0.33 14.85
N MET A 164 -9.34 -0.37 13.91
CA MET A 164 -10.14 -1.51 13.49
C MET A 164 -10.22 -1.48 11.96
N LEU A 165 -10.30 -2.65 11.33
CA LEU A 165 -10.43 -2.70 9.87
C LEU A 165 -11.81 -2.18 9.44
N GLY A 166 -11.85 -1.39 8.37
CA GLY A 166 -13.10 -0.97 7.74
C GLY A 166 -13.89 -2.17 7.20
N ARG A 167 -15.23 -2.06 7.24
CA ARG A 167 -16.12 -3.14 6.78
C ARG A 167 -16.21 -3.12 5.25
N ARG A 168 -15.48 -4.01 4.58
CA ARG A 168 -15.52 -4.15 3.11
C ARG A 168 -16.43 -5.32 2.73
N GLU A 169 -17.62 -5.02 2.21
CA GLU A 169 -18.63 -6.05 1.95
C GLU A 169 -18.20 -7.10 0.92
N ALA A 170 -17.44 -6.69 -0.09
CA ALA A 170 -16.93 -7.61 -1.10
C ALA A 170 -15.99 -8.66 -0.49
N ASP A 171 -15.11 -8.26 0.44
CA ASP A 171 -14.26 -9.19 1.19
C ASP A 171 -15.07 -10.21 1.99
N ILE A 172 -16.16 -9.74 2.64
CA ILE A 172 -17.05 -10.60 3.43
C ILE A 172 -17.77 -11.61 2.52
N ARG A 173 -18.37 -11.14 1.41
CA ARG A 173 -19.09 -11.99 0.46
C ARG A 173 -18.17 -13.02 -0.21
N ASN A 174 -16.94 -12.61 -0.53
CA ASN A 174 -15.95 -13.47 -1.13
C ASN A 174 -15.22 -14.36 -0.11
N LYS A 175 -15.46 -14.18 1.20
CA LYS A 175 -14.73 -14.85 2.29
C LYS A 175 -13.22 -14.69 2.13
N MET A 176 -12.77 -13.45 1.89
CA MET A 176 -11.37 -13.12 1.59
C MET A 176 -10.43 -13.68 2.66
N VAL A 177 -9.42 -14.39 2.20
CA VAL A 177 -8.38 -14.98 3.04
C VAL A 177 -7.20 -14.03 3.05
N ALA A 178 -6.74 -13.65 4.23
CA ALA A 178 -5.51 -12.89 4.39
C ALA A 178 -4.34 -13.69 3.79
N PRO A 179 -3.61 -13.16 2.80
CA PRO A 179 -2.40 -13.81 2.32
C PRO A 179 -1.39 -13.91 3.45
N ALA A 180 -0.58 -14.98 3.44
CA ALA A 180 0.52 -15.10 4.40
C ALA A 180 1.41 -13.85 4.31
N ASN A 181 1.63 -13.21 5.47
CA ASN A 181 2.50 -12.05 5.55
C ASN A 181 3.94 -12.51 5.82
N ALA A 182 4.77 -12.46 4.78
CA ALA A 182 6.16 -12.90 4.85
C ALA A 182 6.99 -12.12 5.90
N ASN A 183 6.57 -10.91 6.26
CA ASN A 183 7.27 -10.10 7.26
C ASN A 183 6.93 -10.47 8.71
N LEU A 184 5.84 -11.19 8.95
CA LEU A 184 5.40 -11.62 10.28
C LEU A 184 5.71 -13.08 10.60
N GLU A 185 6.30 -13.80 9.64
CA GLU A 185 6.78 -15.16 9.82
C GLU A 185 7.72 -15.23 11.05
N GLY A 186 7.39 -16.11 12.00
CA GLY A 186 8.14 -16.27 13.26
C GLY A 186 7.92 -15.18 14.31
N LEU A 187 7.17 -14.12 14.00
CA LEU A 187 6.82 -13.05 14.96
C LEU A 187 5.44 -13.25 15.61
N MET A 188 4.54 -13.97 14.91
CA MET A 188 3.21 -14.34 15.42
C MET A 188 2.80 -15.72 14.89
N PRO A 189 1.99 -16.48 15.65
CA PRO A 189 1.32 -17.65 15.11
C PRO A 189 0.38 -17.23 13.97
N ILE A 190 0.53 -17.84 12.80
CA ILE A 190 -0.34 -17.61 11.63
C ILE A 190 -1.58 -18.53 11.68
N ASP A 191 -1.59 -19.51 12.59
CA ASP A 191 -2.41 -20.72 12.48
C ASP A 191 -3.83 -20.64 13.09
N ASP A 192 -4.21 -19.58 13.81
CA ASP A 192 -5.50 -19.52 14.52
C ASP A 192 -6.58 -18.64 13.86
N LEU A 193 -6.54 -18.47 12.53
CA LEU A 193 -7.64 -17.85 11.77
C LEU A 193 -8.76 -18.88 11.48
N ASP A 194 -9.40 -19.35 12.57
CA ASP A 194 -10.63 -20.15 12.57
C ASP A 194 -11.71 -19.57 11.63
N THR A 195 -12.48 -20.47 11.00
CA THR A 195 -13.03 -20.32 9.63
C THR A 195 -14.55 -20.19 9.55
N ALA A 196 -15.24 -20.05 10.69
CA ALA A 196 -16.69 -20.18 10.74
C ALA A 196 -17.47 -18.99 10.15
N ASP A 197 -17.04 -17.72 10.33
CA ASP A 197 -17.83 -16.55 9.94
C ASP A 197 -16.97 -15.31 9.53
N GLY A 198 -17.18 -14.75 8.34
CA GLY A 198 -16.69 -13.42 7.93
C GLY A 198 -15.34 -13.35 7.19
N SER A 199 -14.81 -12.12 7.03
CA SER A 199 -13.52 -11.85 6.39
C SER A 199 -12.37 -12.17 7.35
N LYS A 200 -11.41 -13.00 6.93
CA LYS A 200 -10.25 -13.37 7.77
C LYS A 200 -9.34 -12.17 8.06
N LEU A 201 -9.36 -11.16 7.19
CA LEU A 201 -8.62 -9.92 7.37
C LEU A 201 -9.13 -9.12 8.57
N GLU A 202 -10.45 -9.10 8.80
CA GLU A 202 -11.06 -8.37 9.91
C GLU A 202 -10.69 -9.01 11.26
N LYS A 203 -10.78 -10.34 11.35
CA LYS A 203 -10.35 -11.09 12.53
C LYS A 203 -8.87 -10.85 12.83
N TYR A 204 -8.01 -11.01 11.81
CA TYR A 204 -6.59 -10.74 11.93
C TYR A 204 -6.31 -9.32 12.46
N ALA A 205 -6.95 -8.30 11.89
CA ALA A 205 -6.75 -6.92 12.34
C ALA A 205 -7.17 -6.71 13.80
N ARG A 206 -8.36 -7.21 14.18
CA ARG A 206 -8.89 -7.14 15.55
C ARG A 206 -7.97 -7.79 16.58
N ASP A 207 -7.39 -8.92 16.23
CA ASP A 207 -6.59 -9.71 17.16
C ASP A 207 -5.18 -9.12 17.32
N THR A 208 -4.63 -8.52 16.26
CA THR A 208 -3.23 -8.09 16.20
C THR A 208 -2.99 -6.60 16.39
N LEU A 209 -3.89 -5.72 15.92
CA LEU A 209 -3.71 -4.27 15.96
C LEU A 209 -4.16 -3.67 17.30
N ASP A 210 -3.53 -2.58 17.74
CA ASP A 210 -3.88 -1.92 19.00
C ASP A 210 -4.90 -0.78 18.80
N PRO A 211 -6.18 -0.98 19.17
CA PRO A 211 -7.20 0.06 19.05
C PRO A 211 -7.05 1.17 20.10
N SER A 212 -6.18 1.00 21.10
CA SER A 212 -5.94 1.99 22.16
C SER A 212 -4.84 3.01 21.82
N LEU A 213 -4.28 2.95 20.60
CA LEU A 213 -3.25 3.88 20.16
C LEU A 213 -3.77 5.33 20.28
N SER A 214 -3.00 6.15 21.01
CA SER A 214 -3.31 7.56 21.21
C SER A 214 -2.03 8.39 21.19
N TRP A 215 -2.17 9.70 21.10
CA TRP A 215 -1.05 10.65 21.20
C TRP A 215 -0.35 10.60 22.57
N LYS A 216 -1.00 10.06 23.60
CA LYS A 216 -0.41 9.88 24.92
C LYS A 216 0.31 8.53 24.99
N ARG A 217 1.58 8.50 24.57
CA ARG A 217 2.58 7.56 25.10
C ARG A 217 3.98 8.10 24.89
N THR A 218 4.66 8.30 26.02
CA THR A 218 6.09 8.54 26.16
C THR A 218 6.86 7.28 25.76
N TRP A 219 7.87 7.44 24.92
CA TRP A 219 8.94 6.48 24.73
C TRP A 219 9.68 6.34 26.08
N SER A 220 9.30 5.39 26.92
CA SER A 220 10.18 4.95 28.00
C SER A 220 11.14 3.96 27.35
N GLY A 221 12.36 4.43 27.10
CA GLY A 221 13.45 3.63 26.53
C GLY A 221 13.84 2.43 27.37
#